data_AF-A0A437LHZ1-F1
#
_entry.id   AF-A0A437LHZ1-F1
#
_cell.length_a   1.000
_cell.length_b   1.000
_cell.length_c   1.000
_cell.angle_alpha   90.00
_cell.angle_beta   90.00
_cell.angle_gamma   90.00
#
_symmetry.space_group_name_H-M   'P 1'
#
loop_
_entity.id
_entity.type
_entity.pdbx_description
1 polymer ?
#
loop_
_entity_poly.entity_id
_entity_poly.type
_entity_poly.pdbx_seq_one_letter_code
_entity_poly.pdbx_strand_id
1 'polypeptide(L)'
;MTKTTLIAAATGAALTAAAFLLNPSPEQHRDKIKAAVAERSPLAGALGLGALAAFTSTYHPLGVASYTTVNGRTVSVGAFGMVFVLDAER
;
A
#
# COMPACT_ATOMS: atom_id res chain seq x y z
N MET A 1 39.95 3.67 1.63
CA MET A 1 38.73 3.59 0.80
C MET A 1 37.84 2.39 1.14
N THR A 2 38.40 1.22 1.44
CA THR A 2 37.65 -0.04 1.71
C THR A 2 36.63 0.03 2.85
N LYS A 3 36.97 0.70 3.96
CA LYS A 3 36.03 0.88 5.09
C LYS A 3 34.81 1.73 4.72
N THR A 4 35.01 2.81 3.98
CA THR A 4 33.92 3.69 3.52
C THR A 4 33.00 2.96 2.54
N THR A 5 33.55 2.18 1.62
CA THR A 5 32.76 1.35 0.70
C THR A 5 31.98 0.26 1.44
N LEU A 6 32.59 -0.39 2.45
CA LEU A 6 31.89 -1.39 3.27
C LEU A 6 30.75 -0.77 4.09
N ILE A 7 30.96 0.40 4.68
CA ILE A 7 29.91 1.13 5.40
C ILE A 7 28.78 1.51 4.44
N ALA A 8 29.11 2.08 3.28
CA ALA A 8 28.10 2.46 2.28
C ALA A 8 27.28 1.26 1.79
N ALA A 9 27.94 0.12 1.53
CA ALA A 9 27.27 -1.13 1.14
C ALA A 9 26.36 -1.67 2.25
N ALA A 10 26.83 -1.67 3.50
CA ALA A 10 26.04 -2.11 4.65
C ALA A 10 24.82 -1.19 4.88
N THR A 11 24.99 0.13 4.78
CA THR A 11 23.89 1.10 4.87
C THR A 11 22.90 0.90 3.72
N GLY A 12 23.36 0.73 2.48
CA GLY A 12 22.48 0.49 1.34
C GLY A 12 21.67 -0.82 1.48
N ALA A 13 22.31 -1.89 1.95
CA ALA A 13 21.63 -3.15 2.23
C ALA A 13 20.58 -3.01 3.34
N ALA A 14 20.92 -2.31 4.42
CA ALA A 14 19.99 -2.05 5.53
C ALA A 14 18.78 -1.22 5.10
N LEU A 15 18.99 -0.16 4.31
CA LEU A 15 17.90 0.67 3.78
C LEU A 15 16.98 -0.12 2.84
N THR A 16 17.56 -0.99 2.00
CA THR A 16 16.77 -1.85 1.10
C THR A 16 15.94 -2.84 1.91
N ALA A 17 16.55 -3.56 2.86
CA ALA A 17 15.83 -4.50 3.72
C ALA A 17 14.71 -3.81 4.52
N ALA A 18 14.96 -2.60 5.04
CA ALA A 18 13.95 -1.81 5.72
C ALA A 18 12.79 -1.43 4.79
N ALA A 19 13.06 -1.07 3.53
CA ALA A 19 12.02 -0.73 2.56
C ALA A 19 11.11 -1.92 2.23
N PHE A 20 11.66 -3.15 2.15
CA PHE A 20 10.86 -4.36 1.98
C PHE A 20 10.04 -4.70 3.22
N LEU A 21 10.64 -4.60 4.41
CA LEU A 21 9.95 -4.91 5.67
C LEU A 21 8.83 -3.92 5.97
N LEU A 22 9.03 -2.65 5.62
CA LEU A 22 8.03 -1.60 5.75
C LEU A 22 7.08 -1.55 4.56
N ASN A 23 7.22 -2.38 3.53
CA ASN A 23 6.28 -2.35 2.41
C ASN A 23 4.87 -2.73 2.91
N PRO A 24 3.85 -1.88 2.69
CA PRO A 24 2.56 -2.09 3.32
C PRO A 24 1.88 -3.39 2.86
N SER A 25 1.29 -4.10 3.82
CA SER A 25 0.68 -5.41 3.58
C SER A 25 -0.68 -5.29 2.89
N PRO A 26 -1.18 -6.37 2.24
CA PRO A 26 -2.52 -6.39 1.64
C PRO A 26 -3.63 -5.99 2.62
N GLU A 27 -3.50 -6.36 3.90
CA GLU A 27 -4.43 -6.03 4.97
C GLU A 27 -4.45 -4.52 5.22
N GLN A 28 -3.29 -3.88 5.27
CA GLN A 28 -3.19 -2.42 5.43
C GLN A 28 -3.84 -1.67 4.26
N HIS A 29 -3.69 -2.19 3.03
CA HIS A 29 -4.42 -1.67 1.88
C HIS A 29 -5.94 -1.81 2.03
N ARG A 30 -6.41 -2.98 2.45
CA ARG A 30 -7.85 -3.25 2.65
C ARG A 30 -8.45 -2.36 3.72
N ASP A 31 -7.76 -2.16 4.83
CA ASP A 31 -8.25 -1.33 5.93
C ASP A 31 -8.28 0.15 5.54
N LYS A 32 -7.28 0.61 4.78
CA LYS A 32 -7.29 1.99 4.26
C LYS A 32 -8.41 2.21 3.23
N ILE A 33 -8.70 1.24 2.37
CA ILE A 33 -9.83 1.30 1.42
C ILE A 33 -11.16 1.38 2.18
N LYS A 34 -11.37 0.55 3.21
CA LYS A 34 -12.59 0.60 4.05
C LYS A 34 -12.77 1.96 4.72
N ALA A 35 -11.70 2.48 5.33
CA ALA A 35 -11.71 3.78 6.00
C ALA A 35 -12.03 4.92 5.02
N ALA A 36 -11.40 4.93 3.85
CA ALA A 36 -11.64 5.95 2.83
C ALA A 36 -13.09 5.95 2.30
N VAL A 37 -13.70 4.77 2.15
CA VAL A 37 -15.12 4.68 1.76
C VAL A 37 -16.04 5.17 2.87
N ALA A 38 -15.76 4.82 4.14
CA ALA A 38 -16.55 5.27 5.29
C ALA A 38 -16.44 6.78 5.53
N GLU A 39 -15.26 7.38 5.34
CA GLU A 39 -15.06 8.84 5.43
C GLU A 39 -15.84 9.59 4.36
N ARG A 40 -15.93 9.03 3.14
CA ARG A 40 -16.65 9.65 2.03
C ARG A 40 -18.16 9.53 2.14
N SER A 41 -18.63 8.37 2.57
CA SER A 41 -20.05 8.11 2.77
C SER A 41 -20.23 7.20 3.97
N PRO A 42 -20.64 7.75 5.12
CA PRO A 42 -20.93 6.97 6.31
C PRO A 42 -21.99 5.88 6.06
N LEU A 43 -22.95 6.16 5.16
CA LEU A 43 -23.93 5.18 4.70
C LEU A 43 -23.28 4.05 3.89
N ALA A 44 -22.38 4.37 2.94
CA ALA A 44 -21.61 3.36 2.20
C ALA A 44 -20.72 2.51 3.13
N GLY A 45 -20.17 3.15 4.17
CA GLY A 45 -19.43 2.48 5.25
C GLY A 45 -20.31 1.50 6.03
N ALA A 46 -21.49 1.96 6.48
CA ALA A 46 -22.45 1.14 7.20
C ALA A 46 -23.00 -0.04 6.36
N LEU A 47 -23.12 0.15 5.04
CA LEU A 47 -23.52 -0.87 4.08
C LEU A 47 -22.37 -1.82 3.69
N GLY A 48 -21.17 -1.62 4.23
CA GLY A 48 -20.03 -2.50 3.97
C GLY A 48 -19.45 -2.39 2.54
N LEU A 49 -19.77 -1.33 1.80
CA LEU A 49 -19.25 -1.14 0.43
C LEU A 49 -17.72 -1.04 0.41
N GLY A 50 -17.13 -0.46 1.46
CA GLY A 50 -15.68 -0.44 1.64
C GLY A 50 -15.07 -1.84 1.81
N ALA A 51 -15.78 -2.76 2.48
CA ALA A 51 -15.33 -4.14 2.64
C ALA A 51 -15.43 -4.93 1.32
N LEU A 52 -16.47 -4.69 0.52
CA LEU A 52 -16.62 -5.27 -0.81
C LEU A 52 -15.55 -4.76 -1.79
N ALA A 53 -15.28 -3.44 -1.78
CA ALA A 53 -14.21 -2.85 -2.57
C ALA A 53 -12.85 -3.43 -2.17
N ALA A 54 -12.57 -3.55 -0.85
CA ALA A 54 -11.36 -4.17 -0.35
C ALA A 54 -11.25 -5.67 -0.68
N PHE A 55 -12.36 -6.40 -0.70
CA PHE A 55 -12.39 -7.84 -1.02
C PHE A 55 -12.15 -8.11 -2.51
N THR A 56 -12.73 -7.29 -3.39
CA THR A 56 -12.55 -7.37 -4.84
C THR A 56 -11.22 -6.78 -5.32
N SER A 57 -10.43 -6.26 -4.39
CA SER A 57 -9.15 -5.63 -4.69
C SER A 57 -8.02 -6.67 -4.82
N THR A 58 -7.26 -6.59 -5.90
CA THR A 58 -6.11 -7.45 -6.20
C THR A 58 -4.81 -6.72 -5.85
N TYR A 59 -4.07 -7.27 -4.89
CA TYR A 59 -2.79 -6.74 -4.42
C TYR A 59 -1.64 -7.14 -5.34
N HIS A 60 -0.79 -6.18 -5.70
CA HIS A 60 0.38 -6.36 -6.55
C HIS A 60 1.64 -5.82 -5.84
N PRO A 61 2.55 -6.68 -5.39
CA PRO A 61 3.82 -6.26 -4.79
C PRO A 61 4.83 -5.85 -5.87
N LEU A 62 5.46 -4.69 -5.69
CA LEU A 62 6.60 -4.18 -6.49
C LEU A 62 7.89 -4.12 -5.65
N GLY A 63 7.97 -4.91 -4.58
CA GLY A 63 9.12 -4.99 -3.68
C GLY A 63 9.14 -3.90 -2.62
N VAL A 64 9.49 -2.66 -3.00
CA VAL A 64 9.51 -1.48 -2.10
C VAL A 64 8.26 -0.60 -2.20
N ALA A 65 7.40 -0.95 -3.15
CA ALA A 65 6.08 -0.39 -3.33
C ALA A 65 5.10 -1.53 -3.53
N SER A 66 3.83 -1.20 -3.46
CA SER A 66 2.72 -2.09 -3.72
C SER A 66 1.59 -1.27 -4.30
N TYR A 67 0.69 -1.90 -5.04
CA TYR A 67 -0.54 -1.25 -5.44
C TYR A 67 -1.66 -2.26 -5.48
N THR A 68 -2.88 -1.76 -5.36
CA THR A 68 -4.07 -2.61 -5.36
C THR A 68 -5.02 -2.12 -6.42
N THR A 69 -5.55 -3.03 -7.21
CA THR A 69 -6.50 -2.75 -8.30
C THR A 69 -7.87 -3.33 -8.00
N VAL A 70 -8.94 -2.64 -8.37
CA VAL A 70 -10.32 -3.17 -8.40
C VAL A 70 -10.82 -3.06 -9.84
N ASN A 71 -11.28 -4.17 -10.42
CA ASN A 71 -11.77 -4.22 -11.81
C ASN A 71 -10.81 -3.59 -12.85
N GLY A 72 -9.50 -3.85 -12.69
CA GLY A 72 -8.45 -3.29 -13.56
C GLY A 72 -8.07 -1.82 -13.31
N ARG A 73 -8.71 -1.12 -12.36
CA ARG A 73 -8.37 0.26 -11.98
C ARG A 73 -7.55 0.28 -10.69
N THR A 74 -6.47 1.05 -10.65
CA THR A 74 -5.66 1.21 -9.43
C THR A 74 -6.42 2.03 -8.40
N VAL A 75 -6.71 1.43 -7.25
CA VAL A 75 -7.46 2.05 -6.14
C VAL A 75 -6.57 2.43 -4.96
N SER A 76 -5.37 1.87 -4.85
CA SER A 76 -4.41 2.30 -3.84
C SER A 76 -2.99 2.00 -4.26
N VAL A 77 -2.06 2.82 -3.76
CA VAL A 77 -0.62 2.67 -3.93
C VAL A 77 0.02 2.75 -2.55
N GLY A 78 0.90 1.82 -2.27
CA GLY A 78 1.67 1.69 -1.06
C GLY A 78 3.15 1.89 -1.38
N ALA A 79 3.85 2.66 -0.57
CA ALA A 79 5.31 2.80 -0.65
C ALA A 79 5.86 3.21 0.71
N PHE A 80 7.01 2.66 1.09
CA PHE A 80 7.71 3.02 2.34
C PHE A 80 6.82 2.97 3.60
N GLY A 81 5.88 2.02 3.70
CA GLY A 81 4.97 1.87 4.84
C GLY A 81 3.74 2.77 4.84
N MET A 82 3.58 3.59 3.81
CA MET A 82 2.43 4.49 3.66
C MET A 82 1.50 3.95 2.58
N VAL A 83 0.19 3.95 2.84
CA VAL A 83 -0.86 3.58 1.88
C VAL A 83 -1.66 4.82 1.50
N PHE A 84 -1.73 5.09 0.20
CA PHE A 84 -2.52 6.15 -0.40
C PHE A 84 -3.64 5.53 -1.23
N VAL A 85 -4.88 5.89 -0.96
CA VAL A 85 -6.04 5.46 -1.76
C VAL A 85 -6.17 6.44 -2.91
N LEU A 86 -6.10 5.94 -4.14
CA LEU A 86 -6.31 6.70 -5.36
C LEU A 86 -7.80 6.65 -5.71
N ASP A 87 -8.35 7.80 -6.05
CA ASP A 87 -9.75 7.90 -6.40
C ASP A 87 -10.05 7.10 -7.66
N ALA A 88 -10.99 6.16 -7.59
CA ALA A 88 -11.45 5.39 -8.75
C ALA A 88 -12.38 6.22 -9.66
N GLU A 89 -12.69 7.47 -9.28
CA GLU A 89 -13.50 8.41 -10.05
C GLU A 89 -12.64 9.26 -11.01
N ARG A 90 -12.35 8.67 -12.17
CA ARG A 90 -12.37 9.44 -13.41
C ARG A 90 -12.95 8.61 -14.54
#